data_AF-A0A3D0XGA1-F1
#
_entry.id   AF-A0A3D0XGA1-F1
#
_cell.length_a   1.000
_cell.length_b   1.000
_cell.length_c   1.000
_cell.angle_alpha   90.00
_cell.angle_beta   90.00
_cell.angle_gamma   90.00
#
_symmetry.space_group_name_H-M   'P 1'
#
loop_
_entity.id
_entity.type
_entity.pdbx_description
1 polymer ?
#
loop_
_entity_poly.entity_id
_entity_poly.type
_entity_poly.pdbx_seq_one_letter_code
_entity_poly.pdbx_strand_id
1 'polypeptide(L)'
;ESFRPLPFSSNGSVEGEVVFAGYGLKVPGEGGEGYNSYQGLNVSNKVVLALRYVPESVDPARRSVLNRYAGLRYKAMVAREQGARALLVVTGPQSPNAGKLIGGGTDQSQGDSGILAASISGSLAESLLSHSGKTLSEWQEGMDTENPHEASAITLPGQRVRLSVEIERLRKEDRNVVGVIHPPRVDRHKATYVMIGAHYDHLGHGEVGGFDLEGEKHQIHNGADDNASGVALVLEVAAAFRKRVEQAPEDVSQGLIVALWSGEELGLIGSNYFADNALIPLDRIQAYLNFDMVGRLRENRLTLQGIGSSGNWKSLIERQNILAGFQLVLQEDPYLPTDTTAFYPKNIPVLSFFTGSHEEYHRPGDDPETLNWKGLKRITQLASNMTRFLTSPNDFVLPYAKVEAQASQGSRDTLRAYLGTIPNYTSEVEGVPLTGIRKDSPADKAGLQAKDVIVGLGDQSVKNIYDYTYALDAVTIGEPTQIRVIRGTETLSLPITPMARP
;
A
#
# COMPACT_ATOMS: atom_id res chain seq x y z
N GLU A 1 20.83 21.77 13.70
CA GLU A 1 20.22 21.89 12.36
C GLU A 1 18.92 22.66 12.47
N SER A 2 18.66 23.62 11.57
CA SER A 2 17.42 24.42 11.58
C SER A 2 16.43 23.99 10.49
N PHE A 3 16.83 23.05 9.63
CA PHE A 3 16.14 22.66 8.42
C PHE A 3 16.53 21.23 8.02
N ARG A 4 15.59 20.47 7.46
CA ARG A 4 15.81 19.16 6.84
C ARG A 4 14.77 18.89 5.74
N PRO A 5 15.16 18.50 4.52
CA PRO A 5 14.21 18.09 3.48
C PRO A 5 13.34 16.92 3.94
N LEU A 6 12.06 16.92 3.55
CA LEU A 6 11.21 15.75 3.77
C LEU A 6 11.51 14.70 2.69
N PRO A 7 11.55 13.40 3.01
CA PRO A 7 11.98 12.34 2.07
C PRO A 7 11.22 12.32 0.74
N PHE A 8 9.94 12.70 0.77
CA PHE A 8 9.06 12.76 -0.40
C PHE A 8 9.17 14.07 -1.21
N SER A 9 10.01 15.02 -0.82
CA SER A 9 10.13 16.31 -1.49
C SER A 9 10.63 16.17 -2.92
N SER A 10 10.13 17.04 -3.81
CA SER A 10 10.79 17.27 -5.10
C SER A 10 12.15 17.95 -4.89
N ASN A 11 13.06 17.76 -5.84
CA ASN A 11 14.33 18.49 -5.90
C ASN A 11 14.16 19.81 -6.66
N GLY A 12 14.93 20.83 -6.26
CA GLY A 12 14.95 22.11 -6.95
C GLY A 12 15.22 23.29 -6.01
N SER A 13 14.91 24.48 -6.49
CA SER A 13 14.99 25.71 -5.68
C SER A 13 13.79 26.60 -5.94
N VAL A 14 13.29 27.23 -4.88
CA VAL A 14 12.19 28.18 -4.94
C VAL A 14 12.46 29.34 -4.00
N GLU A 15 12.00 30.53 -4.39
CA GLU A 15 11.90 31.68 -3.51
C GLU A 15 10.46 32.21 -3.49
N GLY A 16 9.95 32.57 -2.32
CA GLY A 16 8.62 33.13 -2.18
C GLY A 16 8.35 33.74 -0.81
N GLU A 17 7.27 34.51 -0.72
CA GLU A 17 6.73 35.00 0.55
C GLU A 17 6.20 33.85 1.39
N VAL A 18 6.29 33.97 2.71
CA VAL A 18 5.79 32.95 3.64
C VAL A 18 4.34 33.24 4.04
N VAL A 19 3.48 32.23 4.01
CA VAL A 19 2.12 32.27 4.57
C VAL A 19 1.98 31.17 5.60
N PHE A 20 1.49 31.52 6.78
CA PHE A 20 1.18 30.55 7.81
C PHE A 20 -0.22 29.97 7.60
N ALA A 21 -0.29 28.67 7.30
CA ALA A 21 -1.53 27.96 7.05
C ALA A 21 -1.94 27.07 8.24
N GLY A 22 -1.63 27.50 9.47
CA GLY A 22 -1.99 26.76 10.68
C GLY A 22 -1.52 25.31 10.66
N TYR A 23 -2.44 24.36 10.84
CA TYR A 23 -2.14 22.93 10.72
C TYR A 23 -2.03 22.41 9.27
N GLY A 24 -2.31 23.23 8.25
CA GLY A 24 -2.20 22.82 6.85
C GLY A 24 -3.14 21.67 6.46
N LEU A 25 -4.27 21.55 7.15
CA LEU A 25 -5.27 20.48 6.95
C LEU A 25 -6.40 20.94 6.02
N LYS A 26 -7.01 19.97 5.35
CA LYS A 26 -8.25 20.15 4.57
C LYS A 26 -9.16 18.94 4.76
N VAL A 27 -9.81 18.86 5.91
CA VAL A 27 -10.77 17.81 6.24
C VAL A 27 -12.11 18.12 5.57
N PRO A 28 -12.63 17.23 4.69
CA PRO A 28 -13.94 17.40 4.09
C PRO A 28 -15.04 17.27 5.15
N GLY A 29 -16.16 17.96 4.93
CA GLY A 29 -17.33 17.94 5.82
C GLY A 29 -18.09 19.26 5.78
N GLU A 30 -19.38 19.21 6.11
CA GLU A 30 -20.23 20.39 6.27
C GLU A 30 -20.35 20.78 7.75
N GLY A 31 -20.50 22.07 8.04
CA GLY A 31 -20.56 22.56 9.42
C GLY A 31 -19.29 22.24 10.23
N GLY A 32 -19.43 21.95 11.53
CA GLY A 32 -18.32 21.62 12.44
C GLY A 32 -17.62 20.28 12.16
N GLU A 33 -18.01 19.54 11.12
CA GLU A 33 -17.37 18.28 10.73
C GLU A 33 -16.13 18.51 9.84
N GLY A 34 -16.12 19.57 9.02
CA GLY A 34 -14.98 19.93 8.19
C GLY A 34 -13.89 20.70 8.95
N TYR A 35 -12.70 20.81 8.39
CA TYR A 35 -11.64 21.69 8.90
C TYR A 35 -10.69 22.10 7.77
N ASN A 36 -10.63 23.38 7.42
CA ASN A 36 -9.82 23.85 6.28
C ASN A 36 -8.90 25.00 6.69
N SER A 37 -7.61 24.70 6.88
CA SER A 37 -6.62 25.72 7.24
C SER A 37 -6.31 26.72 6.12
N TYR A 38 -6.73 26.43 4.88
CA TYR A 38 -6.51 27.31 3.72
C TYR A 38 -7.70 28.23 3.44
N GLN A 39 -8.80 28.10 4.18
CA GLN A 39 -10.00 28.91 3.97
C GLN A 39 -9.67 30.40 4.17
N GLY A 40 -9.86 31.19 3.10
CA GLY A 40 -9.57 32.62 3.10
C GLY A 40 -8.08 32.98 2.96
N LEU A 41 -7.16 32.01 2.79
CA LEU A 41 -5.74 32.26 2.59
C LEU A 41 -5.36 32.25 1.10
N ASN A 42 -4.62 33.27 0.66
CA ASN A 42 -3.96 33.24 -0.65
C ASN A 42 -2.54 32.69 -0.51
N VAL A 43 -2.37 31.41 -0.86
CA VAL A 43 -1.08 30.70 -0.85
C VAL A 43 -0.50 30.49 -2.26
N SER A 44 -1.18 30.96 -3.31
CA SER A 44 -0.74 30.77 -4.68
C SER A 44 0.59 31.47 -4.93
N ASN A 45 1.56 30.74 -5.50
CA ASN A 45 2.94 31.17 -5.70
C ASN A 45 3.75 31.48 -4.42
N LYS A 46 3.30 31.05 -3.24
CA LYS A 46 3.95 31.32 -1.95
C LYS A 46 4.56 30.08 -1.30
N VAL A 47 5.34 30.28 -0.24
CA VAL A 47 5.87 29.23 0.64
C VAL A 47 4.91 29.08 1.82
N VAL A 48 4.32 27.91 1.98
CA VAL A 48 3.42 27.63 3.09
C VAL A 48 4.23 27.19 4.30
N LEU A 49 3.97 27.78 5.47
CA LEU A 49 4.40 27.29 6.77
C LEU A 49 3.21 26.62 7.46
N ALA A 50 3.37 25.38 7.92
CA ALA A 50 2.33 24.64 8.64
C ALA A 50 2.87 23.92 9.87
N LEU A 51 2.01 23.74 10.88
CA LEU A 51 2.24 22.90 12.04
C LEU A 51 2.17 21.42 11.66
N ARG A 52 3.02 20.62 12.28
CA ARG A 52 2.89 19.16 12.32
C ARG A 52 1.64 18.79 13.15
N TYR A 53 1.10 17.59 12.92
CA TYR A 53 -0.06 17.04 13.65
C TYR A 53 -1.38 17.80 13.39
N VAL A 54 -2.25 17.84 14.39
CA VAL A 54 -3.61 18.35 14.38
C VAL A 54 -3.83 19.16 15.67
N PRO A 55 -4.90 19.98 15.74
CA PRO A 55 -5.31 20.65 16.98
C PRO A 55 -5.19 19.76 18.23
N GLU A 56 -4.52 20.24 19.27
CA GLU A 56 -4.23 19.47 20.48
C GLU A 56 -5.40 19.46 21.49
N SER A 57 -6.23 20.51 21.52
CA SER A 57 -7.31 20.71 22.50
C SER A 57 -8.67 20.25 21.98
N VAL A 58 -8.73 19.06 21.38
CA VAL A 58 -9.95 18.44 20.86
C VAL A 58 -10.24 17.12 21.55
N ASP A 59 -11.49 16.69 21.55
CA ASP A 59 -11.83 15.38 22.11
C ASP A 59 -11.17 14.23 21.32
N PRO A 60 -10.92 13.06 21.94
CA PRO A 60 -10.21 11.96 21.29
C PRO A 60 -10.86 11.42 20.01
N ALA A 61 -12.19 11.44 19.92
CA ALA A 61 -12.90 10.94 18.74
C ALA A 61 -12.69 11.90 17.56
N ARG A 62 -12.81 13.20 17.81
CA ARG A 62 -12.52 14.23 16.82
C ARG A 62 -11.05 14.22 16.38
N ARG A 63 -10.12 14.07 17.32
CA ARG A 63 -8.69 13.92 17.02
C ARG A 63 -8.41 12.74 16.09
N SER A 64 -9.10 11.62 16.28
CA SER A 64 -8.98 10.43 15.42
C SER A 64 -9.40 10.70 13.98
N VAL A 65 -10.45 11.51 13.77
CA VAL A 65 -10.88 11.94 12.43
C VAL A 65 -9.82 12.85 11.79
N LEU A 66 -9.35 13.87 12.51
CA LEU A 66 -8.34 14.82 12.00
C LEU A 66 -7.03 14.10 11.65
N ASN A 67 -6.62 13.11 12.44
CA ASN A 67 -5.39 12.34 12.22
C ASN A 67 -5.37 11.59 10.89
N ARG A 68 -6.53 11.27 10.30
CA ARG A 68 -6.61 10.67 8.96
C ARG A 68 -6.02 11.59 7.88
N TYR A 69 -6.03 12.90 8.13
CA TYR A 69 -5.55 13.95 7.22
C TYR A 69 -4.25 14.62 7.70
N ALA A 70 -3.64 14.12 8.78
CA ALA A 70 -2.45 14.74 9.37
C ALA A 70 -1.12 14.34 8.69
N GLY A 71 -1.17 13.36 7.77
CA GLY A 71 0.00 12.85 7.07
C GLY A 71 0.76 13.95 6.32
N LEU A 72 2.09 13.93 6.40
CA LEU A 72 2.93 14.97 5.79
C LEU A 72 2.77 15.03 4.26
N ARG A 73 2.61 13.87 3.61
CA ARG A 73 2.30 13.78 2.18
C ARG A 73 0.96 14.42 1.84
N TYR A 74 -0.07 14.19 2.67
CA TYR A 74 -1.38 14.85 2.49
C TYR A 74 -1.24 16.37 2.56
N LYS A 75 -0.57 16.90 3.60
CA LYS A 75 -0.37 18.36 3.73
C LYS A 75 0.38 18.96 2.54
N ALA A 76 1.39 18.24 2.02
CA ALA A 76 2.13 18.64 0.83
C ALA A 76 1.24 18.65 -0.42
N MET A 77 0.42 17.61 -0.61
CA MET A 77 -0.57 17.54 -1.69
C MET A 77 -1.55 18.72 -1.60
N VAL A 78 -2.14 18.99 -0.44
CA VAL A 78 -3.07 20.12 -0.26
C VAL A 78 -2.39 21.45 -0.55
N ALA A 79 -1.19 21.70 -0.03
CA ALA A 79 -0.44 22.93 -0.30
C ALA A 79 -0.20 23.12 -1.81
N ARG A 80 0.21 22.05 -2.51
CA ARG A 80 0.40 22.02 -3.96
C ARG A 80 -0.87 22.37 -4.72
N GLU A 81 -2.00 21.75 -4.34
CA GLU A 81 -3.29 21.98 -4.98
C GLU A 81 -3.82 23.40 -4.78
N GLN A 82 -3.50 24.03 -3.65
CA GLN A 82 -3.80 25.45 -3.41
C GLN A 82 -2.82 26.41 -4.13
N GLY A 83 -1.86 25.86 -4.89
CA GLY A 83 -0.91 26.61 -5.71
C GLY A 83 0.35 27.08 -4.97
N ALA A 84 0.64 26.54 -3.79
CA ALA A 84 1.90 26.82 -3.10
C ALA A 84 3.10 26.27 -3.87
N ARG A 85 4.25 26.94 -3.76
CA ARG A 85 5.51 26.49 -4.37
C ARG A 85 6.37 25.64 -3.46
N ALA A 86 6.18 25.77 -2.15
CA ALA A 86 6.84 24.94 -1.15
C ALA A 86 6.00 24.81 0.13
N LEU A 87 6.30 23.77 0.90
CA LEU A 87 5.78 23.51 2.24
C LEU A 87 6.92 23.43 3.25
N LEU A 88 6.86 24.24 4.29
CA LEU A 88 7.68 24.15 5.50
C LEU A 88 6.81 23.61 6.64
N VAL A 89 7.30 22.59 7.33
CA VAL A 89 6.59 21.96 8.47
C VAL A 89 7.38 22.16 9.74
N VAL A 90 6.73 22.72 10.77
CA VAL A 90 7.30 22.88 12.11
C VAL A 90 6.51 22.05 13.13
N THR A 91 7.21 21.41 14.07
CA THR A 91 6.54 20.75 15.20
C THR A 91 6.18 21.81 16.25
N GLY A 92 4.88 21.99 16.52
CA GLY A 92 4.36 23.04 17.40
C GLY A 92 4.87 22.94 18.84
N PRO A 93 4.95 24.06 19.60
CA PRO A 93 5.38 24.08 21.00
C PRO A 93 4.58 23.19 21.95
N GLN A 94 3.30 22.96 21.67
CA GLN A 94 2.40 22.11 22.47
C GLN A 94 2.32 20.67 21.96
N SER A 95 2.99 20.37 20.84
CA SER A 95 2.97 19.04 20.22
C SER A 95 4.09 18.14 20.72
N PRO A 96 3.93 16.81 20.60
CA PRO A 96 5.02 15.86 20.85
C PRO A 96 6.27 16.21 20.03
N ASN A 97 7.45 16.19 20.67
CA ASN A 97 8.72 16.59 20.05
C ASN A 97 8.80 18.07 19.63
N ALA A 98 8.14 18.95 20.39
CA ALA A 98 8.10 20.40 20.21
C ALA A 98 9.42 21.01 19.69
N GLY A 99 9.31 21.76 18.58
CA GLY A 99 10.42 22.47 17.96
C GLY A 99 11.51 21.60 17.30
N LYS A 100 11.47 20.27 17.45
CA LYS A 100 12.43 19.37 16.81
C LYS A 100 12.09 19.15 15.34
N LEU A 101 13.14 18.98 14.54
CA LEU A 101 13.02 18.53 13.15
C LEU A 101 12.39 17.14 13.10
N ILE A 102 11.60 16.91 12.06
CA ILE A 102 11.07 15.59 11.75
C ILE A 102 12.26 14.67 11.42
N GLY A 103 12.24 13.45 11.97
CA GLY A 103 13.29 12.46 11.73
C GLY A 103 13.47 12.19 10.23
N GLY A 104 14.69 11.83 9.83
CA GLY A 104 14.90 11.24 8.51
C GLY A 104 14.12 9.93 8.48
N GLY A 105 13.17 9.82 7.55
CA GLY A 105 12.39 8.60 7.34
C GLY A 105 12.57 8.14 5.91
N THR A 106 12.20 6.90 5.64
CA THR A 106 12.12 6.39 4.28
C THR A 106 10.71 6.63 3.77
N ASP A 107 10.61 7.06 2.52
CA ASP A 107 9.34 7.20 1.82
C ASP A 107 9.20 6.03 0.85
N GLN A 108 8.15 5.22 1.04
CA GLN A 108 7.93 3.98 0.29
C GLN A 108 7.44 4.22 -1.14
N SER A 109 7.11 5.46 -1.51
CA SER A 109 6.72 5.79 -2.89
C SER A 109 7.93 6.07 -3.77
N GLN A 110 7.87 5.55 -4.99
CA GLN A 110 8.85 5.82 -6.04
C GLN A 110 8.79 7.27 -6.56
N GLY A 111 7.65 7.97 -6.42
CA GLY A 111 7.45 9.36 -6.87
C GLY A 111 7.45 10.40 -5.74
N ASP A 112 7.89 11.63 -6.01
CA ASP A 112 7.77 12.74 -5.05
C ASP A 112 6.36 13.33 -4.95
N SER A 113 6.17 14.23 -3.98
CA SER A 113 4.93 14.97 -3.77
C SER A 113 4.64 16.03 -4.85
N GLY A 114 5.54 16.27 -5.80
CA GLY A 114 5.41 17.34 -6.79
C GLY A 114 5.51 18.76 -6.22
N ILE A 115 6.06 18.91 -5.00
CA ILE A 115 6.32 20.19 -4.33
C ILE A 115 7.57 20.08 -3.46
N LEU A 116 8.33 21.19 -3.33
CA LEU A 116 9.45 21.25 -2.38
C LEU A 116 8.90 21.26 -0.95
N ALA A 117 9.33 20.31 -0.12
CA ALA A 117 8.82 20.14 1.23
C ALA A 117 9.95 19.89 2.24
N ALA A 118 9.87 20.55 3.40
CA ALA A 118 10.91 20.42 4.42
C ALA A 118 10.40 20.61 5.85
N SER A 119 11.08 19.98 6.79
CA SER A 119 10.93 20.28 8.21
C SER A 119 11.87 21.41 8.63
N ILE A 120 11.39 22.30 9.49
CA ILE A 120 12.18 23.38 10.10
C ILE A 120 12.13 23.33 11.63
N SER A 121 13.16 23.86 12.29
CA SER A 121 13.18 23.96 13.75
C SER A 121 12.15 24.96 14.25
N GLY A 122 11.72 24.79 15.50
CA GLY A 122 10.84 25.76 16.17
C GLY A 122 11.46 27.17 16.18
N SER A 123 12.76 27.27 16.43
CA SER A 123 13.48 28.55 16.40
C SER A 123 13.45 29.24 15.03
N LEU A 124 13.53 28.49 13.93
CA LEU A 124 13.42 29.07 12.60
C LEU A 124 11.99 29.53 12.31
N ALA A 125 10.99 28.73 12.71
CA ALA A 125 9.58 29.12 12.57
C ALA A 125 9.24 30.38 13.37
N GLU A 126 9.72 30.50 14.62
CA GLU A 126 9.56 31.71 15.44
C GLU A 126 10.21 32.93 14.78
N SER A 127 11.39 32.77 14.17
CA SER A 127 12.04 33.84 13.41
C SER A 127 11.20 34.28 12.19
N LEU A 128 10.60 33.33 11.46
CA LEU A 128 9.70 33.62 10.35
C LEU A 128 8.43 34.36 10.81
N LEU A 129 7.89 34.01 11.99
CA LEU A 129 6.68 34.61 12.56
C LEU A 129 6.93 35.89 13.38
N SER A 130 8.18 36.30 13.59
CA SER A 130 8.54 37.44 14.45
C SER A 130 7.79 38.76 14.16
N HIS A 131 7.38 38.99 12.91
CA HIS A 131 6.64 40.20 12.49
C HIS A 131 5.11 40.05 12.57
N SER A 132 4.60 38.90 13.04
CA SER A 132 3.17 38.61 13.11
C SER A 132 2.50 39.14 14.39
N GLY A 133 3.28 39.62 15.36
CA GLY A 133 2.77 40.09 16.67
C GLY A 133 2.32 38.98 17.63
N LYS A 134 2.57 37.70 17.29
CA LYS A 134 2.30 36.52 18.12
C LYS A 134 3.44 35.52 17.97
N THR A 135 3.75 34.80 19.03
CA THR A 135 4.66 33.65 19.06
C THR A 135 4.02 32.43 18.43
N LEU A 136 4.83 31.43 18.03
CA LEU A 136 4.31 30.15 17.52
C LEU A 136 3.42 29.45 18.57
N SER A 137 3.70 29.61 19.86
CA SER A 137 2.89 29.05 20.94
C SER A 137 1.51 29.68 21.03
N GLU A 138 1.43 31.01 20.97
CA GLU A 138 0.15 31.74 20.97
C GLU A 138 -0.69 31.43 19.73
N TRP A 139 -0.03 31.26 18.57
CA TRP A 139 -0.70 30.79 17.36
C TRP A 139 -1.28 29.39 17.52
N GLN A 140 -0.49 28.46 18.06
CA GLN A 140 -0.95 27.09 18.26
C GLN A 140 -2.12 27.02 19.23
N GLU A 141 -2.03 27.73 20.37
CA GLU A 141 -3.06 27.73 21.42
C GLU A 141 -4.44 28.10 20.87
N GLY A 142 -4.52 29.16 20.07
CA GLY A 142 -5.79 29.59 19.52
C GLY A 142 -6.35 28.63 18.46
N MET A 143 -5.48 27.99 17.67
CA MET A 143 -5.88 26.99 16.67
C MET A 143 -6.22 25.62 17.27
N ASP A 144 -5.72 25.30 18.46
CA ASP A 144 -5.94 24.02 19.12
C ASP A 144 -7.40 23.76 19.50
N THR A 145 -8.23 24.80 19.48
CA THR A 145 -9.69 24.75 19.66
C THR A 145 -10.46 24.57 18.36
N GLU A 146 -9.80 24.12 17.29
CA GLU A 146 -10.34 24.00 15.92
C GLU A 146 -10.84 25.33 15.33
N ASN A 147 -10.14 26.42 15.60
CA ASN A 147 -10.39 27.70 14.94
C ASN A 147 -9.44 27.88 13.73
N PRO A 148 -9.79 27.40 12.51
CA PRO A 148 -8.92 27.53 11.33
C PRO A 148 -8.75 28.98 10.89
N HIS A 149 -9.69 29.88 11.24
CA HIS A 149 -9.67 31.29 10.83
C HIS A 149 -8.63 32.12 11.56
N GLU A 150 -8.05 31.59 12.64
CA GLU A 150 -6.97 32.26 13.34
C GLU A 150 -5.73 32.43 12.45
N ALA A 151 -5.40 31.42 11.64
CA ALA A 151 -4.31 31.53 10.66
C ALA A 151 -4.67 32.44 9.48
N SER A 152 -5.95 32.52 9.09
CA SER A 152 -6.45 33.38 8.01
C SER A 152 -6.22 34.88 8.25
N ALA A 153 -5.87 35.27 9.47
CA ALA A 153 -5.73 36.66 9.87
C ALA A 153 -4.43 37.34 9.40
N ILE A 154 -3.39 36.61 8.94
CA ILE A 154 -2.09 37.25 8.64
C ILE A 154 -1.42 36.73 7.36
N THR A 155 -1.26 37.64 6.39
CA THR A 155 -0.13 37.58 5.45
C THR A 155 1.09 38.09 6.19
N LEU A 156 2.18 37.32 6.33
CA LEU A 156 3.41 37.75 7.00
C LEU A 156 4.15 38.74 6.08
N PRO A 157 3.95 40.07 6.21
CA PRO A 157 4.41 41.00 5.20
C PRO A 157 5.94 41.06 5.23
N GLY A 158 6.59 40.83 4.09
CA GLY A 158 8.02 41.02 3.93
C GLY A 158 8.92 39.82 4.27
N GLN A 159 8.38 38.72 4.80
CA GLN A 159 9.18 37.52 5.06
C GLN A 159 9.26 36.64 3.82
N ARG A 160 10.46 36.55 3.23
CA ARG A 160 10.74 35.70 2.06
C ARG A 160 11.69 34.59 2.45
N VAL A 161 11.43 33.39 1.93
CA VAL A 161 12.30 32.24 2.09
C VAL A 161 12.76 31.79 0.71
N ARG A 162 14.06 31.51 0.61
CA ARG A 162 14.62 30.68 -0.45
C ARG A 162 14.86 29.28 0.09
N LEU A 163 14.23 28.29 -0.54
CA LEU A 163 14.36 26.89 -0.20
C LEU A 163 15.03 26.17 -1.37
N SER A 164 16.15 25.50 -1.12
CA SER A 164 16.79 24.59 -2.06
C SER A 164 16.81 23.19 -1.46
N VAL A 165 16.31 22.21 -2.21
CA VAL A 165 16.24 20.80 -1.82
C VAL A 165 16.97 19.96 -2.85
N GLU A 166 17.89 19.13 -2.37
CA GLU A 166 18.59 18.13 -3.15
C GLU A 166 18.57 16.82 -2.34
N ILE A 167 17.64 15.94 -2.70
CA ILE A 167 17.49 14.59 -2.17
C ILE A 167 18.06 13.63 -3.21
N GLU A 168 19.08 12.88 -2.81
CA GLU A 168 19.57 11.74 -3.57
C GLU A 168 18.65 10.54 -3.31
N ARG A 169 17.95 10.07 -4.36
CA ARG A 169 17.13 8.85 -4.28
C ARG A 169 18.00 7.66 -4.61
N LEU A 170 18.35 6.87 -3.59
CA LEU A 170 19.13 5.67 -3.76
C LEU A 170 18.27 4.57 -4.40
N ARG A 171 18.55 4.28 -5.67
CA ARG A 171 18.00 3.10 -6.35
C ARG A 171 18.98 1.95 -6.21
N LYS A 172 18.47 0.78 -5.85
CA LYS A 172 19.23 -0.46 -5.77
C LYS A 172 18.58 -1.51 -6.65
N GLU A 173 19.41 -2.41 -7.15
CA GLU A 173 18.93 -3.59 -7.87
C GLU A 173 18.57 -4.69 -6.87
N ASP A 174 17.47 -5.37 -7.15
CA ASP A 174 17.05 -6.57 -6.44
C ASP A 174 16.58 -7.63 -7.45
N ARG A 175 16.42 -8.88 -7.02
CA ARG A 175 16.21 -10.03 -7.92
C ARG A 175 15.15 -10.99 -7.43
N ASN A 176 14.08 -11.15 -8.19
CA ASN A 176 13.25 -12.34 -8.06
C ASN A 176 14.06 -13.60 -8.38
N VAL A 177 13.80 -14.69 -7.65
CA VAL A 177 14.32 -16.02 -7.97
C VAL A 177 13.18 -16.86 -8.51
N VAL A 178 13.26 -17.23 -9.79
CA VAL A 178 12.21 -18.02 -10.45
C VAL A 178 12.79 -19.31 -11.03
N GLY A 179 12.28 -20.45 -10.56
CA GLY A 179 12.57 -21.78 -11.09
C GLY A 179 11.39 -22.35 -11.85
N VAL A 180 11.66 -23.10 -12.92
CA VAL A 180 10.62 -23.78 -13.72
C VAL A 180 10.96 -25.26 -13.84
N ILE A 181 10.04 -26.11 -13.38
CA ILE A 181 10.13 -27.56 -13.56
C ILE A 181 9.09 -27.97 -14.60
N HIS A 182 9.56 -28.26 -15.81
CA HIS A 182 8.69 -28.68 -16.91
C HIS A 182 8.13 -30.10 -16.68
N PRO A 183 6.89 -30.37 -17.10
CA PRO A 183 6.36 -31.73 -17.13
C PRO A 183 7.15 -32.57 -18.14
N PRO A 184 7.54 -33.82 -17.82
CA PRO A 184 8.51 -34.58 -18.62
C PRO A 184 7.96 -35.11 -19.95
N ARG A 185 6.64 -35.26 -20.09
CA ARG A 185 5.99 -35.87 -21.27
C ARG A 185 5.11 -34.91 -22.07
N VAL A 186 5.18 -33.60 -21.78
CA VAL A 186 4.43 -32.57 -22.50
C VAL A 186 5.42 -31.62 -23.16
N ASP A 187 5.14 -31.21 -24.39
CA ASP A 187 5.92 -30.20 -25.09
C ASP A 187 5.98 -28.92 -24.24
N ARG A 188 7.20 -28.48 -23.88
CA ARG A 188 7.45 -27.28 -23.08
C ARG A 188 6.86 -26.01 -23.68
N HIS A 189 6.54 -25.97 -24.97
CA HIS A 189 5.89 -24.83 -25.62
C HIS A 189 4.36 -24.84 -25.45
N LYS A 190 3.78 -25.97 -25.03
CA LYS A 190 2.34 -26.16 -24.82
C LYS A 190 1.96 -26.52 -23.38
N ALA A 191 2.95 -26.84 -22.53
CA ALA A 191 2.72 -27.19 -21.13
C ALA A 191 2.00 -26.08 -20.35
N THR A 192 1.10 -26.43 -19.45
CA THR A 192 0.57 -25.50 -18.45
C THR A 192 1.28 -25.70 -17.13
N TYR A 193 1.16 -24.74 -16.22
CA TYR A 193 1.88 -24.72 -14.95
C TYR A 193 0.96 -24.36 -13.81
N VAL A 194 1.23 -24.93 -12.64
CA VAL A 194 0.84 -24.36 -11.36
C VAL A 194 2.00 -23.49 -10.89
N MET A 195 1.72 -22.31 -10.35
CA MET A 195 2.74 -21.45 -9.75
C MET A 195 2.60 -21.45 -8.24
N ILE A 196 3.72 -21.59 -7.55
CA ILE A 196 3.82 -21.45 -6.09
C ILE A 196 4.81 -20.32 -5.79
N GLY A 197 4.56 -19.53 -4.75
CA GLY A 197 5.49 -18.49 -4.36
C GLY A 197 5.30 -17.91 -2.98
N ALA A 198 6.34 -17.21 -2.55
CA ALA A 198 6.47 -16.49 -1.29
C ALA A 198 7.46 -15.33 -1.54
N HIS A 199 7.33 -14.21 -0.83
CA HIS A 199 8.41 -13.22 -0.81
C HIS A 199 9.58 -13.71 0.05
N TYR A 200 10.77 -13.17 -0.18
CA TYR A 200 11.99 -13.50 0.58
C TYR A 200 12.71 -12.25 1.12
N ASP A 201 12.30 -11.05 0.70
CA ASP A 201 12.76 -9.80 1.30
C ASP A 201 12.08 -9.53 2.64
N HIS A 202 12.77 -8.80 3.51
CA HIS A 202 12.21 -8.29 4.76
C HIS A 202 12.81 -6.92 5.08
N LEU A 203 12.58 -6.43 6.30
CA LEU A 203 12.80 -5.04 6.69
C LEU A 203 14.24 -4.66 7.06
N GLY A 204 15.21 -5.56 6.97
CA GLY A 204 16.60 -5.24 7.32
C GLY A 204 16.75 -4.85 8.78
N HIS A 205 17.07 -3.59 9.08
CA HIS A 205 17.16 -3.06 10.45
C HIS A 205 15.93 -2.24 10.87
N GLY A 206 14.79 -2.43 10.19
CA GLY A 206 13.53 -1.74 10.49
C GLY A 206 13.48 -0.31 9.96
N GLU A 207 14.33 0.06 9.00
CA GLU A 207 14.36 1.41 8.43
C GLU A 207 13.07 1.80 7.69
N VAL A 208 12.28 0.79 7.31
CA VAL A 208 11.02 0.88 6.60
C VAL A 208 10.06 -0.15 7.19
N GLY A 209 8.79 0.19 7.41
CA GLY A 209 7.75 -0.80 7.76
C GLY A 209 7.83 -1.44 9.15
N GLY A 210 8.91 -1.22 9.91
CA GLY A 210 9.15 -1.85 11.21
C GLY A 210 8.32 -1.24 12.36
N PHE A 211 8.01 -2.07 13.35
CA PHE A 211 7.26 -1.71 14.56
C PHE A 211 8.11 -1.85 15.85
N ASP A 212 9.37 -1.40 15.80
CA ASP A 212 10.33 -1.48 16.91
C ASP A 212 9.76 -1.01 18.26
N LEU A 213 9.98 -1.81 19.31
CA LEU A 213 9.86 -1.33 20.69
C LEU A 213 11.12 -0.60 21.18
N GLU A 214 11.00 0.03 22.35
CA GLU A 214 12.15 0.60 23.04
C GLU A 214 13.18 -0.50 23.35
N GLY A 215 14.40 -0.34 22.83
CA GLY A 215 15.47 -1.36 22.91
C GLY A 215 15.63 -2.22 21.65
N GLU A 216 14.66 -2.20 20.72
CA GLU A 216 14.70 -2.98 19.47
C GLU A 216 15.24 -2.22 18.27
N LYS A 217 15.43 -0.91 18.41
CA LYS A 217 15.90 -0.03 17.33
C LYS A 217 17.21 -0.52 16.73
N HIS A 218 17.26 -0.56 15.41
CA HIS A 218 18.41 -1.01 14.63
C HIS A 218 18.78 -2.49 14.77
N GLN A 219 17.93 -3.31 15.40
CA GLN A 219 18.10 -4.76 15.36
C GLN A 219 17.61 -5.31 14.02
N ILE A 220 18.17 -6.45 13.63
CA ILE A 220 17.80 -7.12 12.39
C ILE A 220 16.39 -7.70 12.54
N HIS A 221 15.54 -7.43 11.56
CA HIS A 221 14.24 -8.05 11.39
C HIS A 221 14.46 -9.32 10.56
N ASN A 222 14.38 -10.48 11.23
CA ASN A 222 14.73 -11.75 10.60
C ASN A 222 13.61 -12.33 9.73
N GLY A 223 12.33 -12.02 10.02
CA GLY A 223 11.19 -12.41 9.18
C GLY A 223 10.92 -13.90 9.17
N ALA A 224 11.08 -14.57 10.31
CA ALA A 224 10.95 -16.01 10.40
C ALA A 224 9.55 -16.51 9.97
N ASP A 225 8.48 -15.84 10.38
CA ASP A 225 7.13 -16.13 9.91
C ASP A 225 6.85 -15.43 8.61
N ASP A 226 7.12 -14.12 8.56
CA ASP A 226 6.67 -13.22 7.51
C ASP A 226 7.05 -13.73 6.13
N ASN A 227 8.35 -13.99 5.95
CA ASN A 227 8.83 -14.50 4.68
C ASN A 227 9.39 -15.92 4.77
N ALA A 228 10.18 -16.24 5.80
CA ALA A 228 11.06 -17.41 5.75
C ALA A 228 10.27 -18.71 5.86
N SER A 229 9.15 -18.69 6.59
CA SER A 229 8.23 -19.82 6.69
C SER A 229 7.64 -20.19 5.32
N GLY A 230 7.26 -19.18 4.53
CA GLY A 230 6.75 -19.31 3.17
C GLY A 230 7.82 -19.82 2.21
N VAL A 231 9.02 -19.23 2.25
CA VAL A 231 10.18 -19.66 1.44
C VAL A 231 10.53 -21.12 1.72
N ALA A 232 10.62 -21.51 3.00
CA ALA A 232 10.92 -22.89 3.38
C ALA A 232 9.86 -23.86 2.86
N LEU A 233 8.58 -23.51 2.96
CA LEU A 233 7.49 -24.31 2.42
C LEU A 233 7.60 -24.46 0.90
N VAL A 234 7.81 -23.36 0.17
CA VAL A 234 7.91 -23.36 -1.30
C VAL A 234 9.06 -24.25 -1.77
N LEU A 235 10.23 -24.17 -1.13
CA LEU A 235 11.38 -25.01 -1.45
C LEU A 235 11.11 -26.50 -1.20
N GLU A 236 10.44 -26.85 -0.09
CA GLU A 236 10.07 -28.24 0.21
C GLU A 236 9.05 -28.81 -0.80
N VAL A 237 8.05 -28.02 -1.20
CA VAL A 237 7.10 -28.41 -2.25
C VAL A 237 7.81 -28.61 -3.59
N ALA A 238 8.74 -27.73 -3.95
CA ALA A 238 9.53 -27.84 -5.18
C ALA A 238 10.40 -29.11 -5.19
N ALA A 239 11.07 -29.43 -4.07
CA ALA A 239 11.88 -30.63 -3.92
C ALA A 239 11.03 -31.91 -4.02
N ALA A 240 9.87 -31.94 -3.37
CA ALA A 240 8.93 -33.05 -3.45
C ALA A 240 8.39 -33.24 -4.87
N PHE A 241 8.06 -32.14 -5.57
CA PHE A 241 7.61 -32.19 -6.96
C PHE A 241 8.71 -32.71 -7.90
N ARG A 242 9.96 -32.25 -7.74
CA ARG A 242 11.09 -32.73 -8.54
C ARG A 242 11.32 -34.22 -8.38
N LYS A 243 11.30 -34.72 -7.13
CA LYS A 243 11.42 -36.14 -6.82
C LYS A 243 10.30 -36.95 -7.48
N ARG A 244 9.07 -36.44 -7.47
CA ARG A 244 7.94 -37.07 -8.17
C ARG A 244 8.17 -37.16 -9.68
N VAL A 245 8.64 -36.09 -10.31
CA VAL A 245 8.97 -36.08 -11.76
C VAL A 245 9.97 -37.18 -12.11
N GLU A 246 10.95 -37.44 -11.25
CA GLU A 246 11.95 -38.49 -11.46
C GLU A 246 11.41 -39.90 -11.23
N GLN A 247 10.51 -40.07 -10.26
CA GLN A 247 10.01 -41.39 -9.85
C GLN A 247 8.78 -41.86 -10.62
N ALA A 248 7.90 -40.95 -11.02
CA ALA A 248 6.63 -41.24 -11.69
C ALA A 248 6.33 -40.16 -12.75
N PRO A 249 7.13 -40.07 -13.83
CA PRO A 249 6.99 -39.01 -14.83
C PRO A 249 5.63 -39.03 -15.57
N GLU A 250 4.97 -40.18 -15.67
CA GLU A 250 3.61 -40.31 -16.21
C GLU A 250 2.54 -39.63 -15.36
N ASP A 251 2.79 -39.44 -14.07
CA ASP A 251 1.86 -38.84 -13.12
C ASP A 251 1.92 -37.31 -13.14
N VAL A 252 2.70 -36.69 -14.04
CA VAL A 252 2.91 -35.24 -14.11
C VAL A 252 2.50 -34.70 -15.48
N SER A 253 1.31 -34.10 -15.54
CA SER A 253 0.74 -33.50 -16.76
C SER A 253 0.98 -31.99 -16.88
N GLN A 254 1.22 -31.30 -15.75
CA GLN A 254 1.53 -29.88 -15.70
C GLN A 254 2.86 -29.63 -14.99
N GLY A 255 3.52 -28.53 -15.35
CA GLY A 255 4.76 -28.11 -14.69
C GLY A 255 4.51 -27.34 -13.41
N LEU A 256 5.61 -27.00 -12.74
CA LEU A 256 5.62 -26.15 -11.55
C LEU A 256 6.51 -24.93 -11.80
N ILE A 257 5.97 -23.74 -11.59
CA ILE A 257 6.75 -22.50 -11.46
C ILE A 257 6.93 -22.25 -9.97
N VAL A 258 8.17 -22.03 -9.56
CA VAL A 258 8.57 -21.74 -8.18
C VAL A 258 9.11 -20.33 -8.17
N ALA A 259 8.49 -19.42 -7.42
CA ALA A 259 8.87 -18.03 -7.40
C ALA A 259 9.12 -17.53 -5.98
N LEU A 260 10.29 -16.93 -5.77
CA LEU A 260 10.63 -16.21 -4.56
C LEU A 260 10.74 -14.72 -4.93
N TRP A 261 9.85 -13.91 -4.37
CA TRP A 261 9.70 -12.49 -4.73
C TRP A 261 10.56 -11.59 -3.86
N SER A 262 11.08 -10.52 -4.44
CA SER A 262 11.75 -9.45 -3.68
C SER A 262 10.97 -8.14 -3.74
N GLY A 263 11.19 -7.26 -2.78
CA GLY A 263 10.52 -5.96 -2.66
C GLY A 263 9.02 -6.05 -2.40
N GLU A 264 8.53 -7.13 -1.77
CA GLU A 264 7.13 -7.24 -1.31
C GLU A 264 6.83 -6.15 -0.28
N GLU A 265 7.74 -5.99 0.69
CA GLU A 265 7.62 -5.06 1.82
C GLU A 265 7.64 -3.58 1.42
N LEU A 266 8.12 -3.34 0.20
CA LEU A 266 8.19 -2.04 -0.45
C LEU A 266 7.02 -1.81 -1.40
N GLY A 267 6.04 -2.71 -1.45
CA GLY A 267 4.83 -2.60 -2.25
C GLY A 267 4.78 -3.56 -3.45
N LEU A 268 5.06 -4.85 -3.22
CA LEU A 268 4.88 -5.93 -4.22
C LEU A 268 5.73 -5.73 -5.49
N ILE A 269 6.93 -5.17 -5.36
CA ILE A 269 7.73 -4.75 -6.52
C ILE A 269 8.09 -5.94 -7.42
N GLY A 270 8.58 -7.02 -6.83
CA GLY A 270 9.06 -8.20 -7.54
C GLY A 270 7.96 -8.94 -8.30
N SER A 271 6.86 -9.29 -7.63
CA SER A 271 5.76 -10.03 -8.25
C SER A 271 5.08 -9.23 -9.36
N ASN A 272 4.88 -7.91 -9.18
CA ASN A 272 4.37 -7.03 -10.25
C ASN A 272 5.30 -7.01 -11.46
N TYR A 273 6.62 -6.86 -11.25
CA TYR A 273 7.59 -6.89 -12.34
C TYR A 273 7.54 -8.21 -13.12
N PHE A 274 7.49 -9.35 -12.42
CA PHE A 274 7.38 -10.65 -13.08
C PHE A 274 6.07 -10.77 -13.85
N ALA A 275 4.94 -10.37 -13.27
CA ALA A 275 3.66 -10.46 -13.93
C ALA A 275 3.62 -9.59 -15.20
N ASP A 276 4.33 -8.46 -15.25
CA ASP A 276 4.42 -7.59 -16.43
C ASP A 276 5.42 -8.11 -17.48
N ASN A 277 6.41 -8.91 -17.07
CA ASN A 277 7.52 -9.38 -17.91
C ASN A 277 7.66 -10.91 -17.89
N ALA A 278 6.53 -11.63 -17.80
CA ALA A 278 6.54 -13.05 -17.45
C ALA A 278 7.31 -13.90 -18.47
N LEU A 279 8.23 -14.73 -17.96
CA LEU A 279 9.03 -15.68 -18.76
C LEU A 279 8.17 -16.75 -19.44
N ILE A 280 7.02 -17.05 -18.86
CA ILE A 280 6.01 -17.95 -19.38
C ILE A 280 4.74 -17.13 -19.58
N PRO A 281 4.07 -17.22 -20.75
CA PRO A 281 2.79 -16.58 -20.96
C PRO A 281 1.81 -16.85 -19.82
N LEU A 282 1.22 -15.80 -19.26
CA LEU A 282 0.38 -15.89 -18.06
C LEU A 282 -0.86 -16.78 -18.26
N ASP A 283 -1.36 -16.90 -19.49
CA ASP A 283 -2.46 -17.80 -19.86
C ASP A 283 -2.10 -19.29 -19.76
N ARG A 284 -0.81 -19.63 -19.60
CA ARG A 284 -0.33 -20.98 -19.32
C ARG A 284 -0.19 -21.27 -17.83
N ILE A 285 -0.48 -20.31 -16.95
CA ILE A 285 -0.48 -20.47 -15.49
C ILE A 285 -1.93 -20.76 -15.05
N GLN A 286 -2.18 -21.99 -14.60
CA GLN A 286 -3.51 -22.43 -14.18
C GLN A 286 -3.96 -21.76 -12.86
N ALA A 287 -3.03 -21.58 -11.93
CA ALA A 287 -3.28 -20.97 -10.63
C ALA A 287 -1.97 -20.52 -9.98
N TYR A 288 -2.09 -19.56 -9.07
CA TYR A 288 -1.02 -19.12 -8.18
C TYR A 288 -1.37 -19.41 -6.72
N LEU A 289 -0.51 -20.17 -6.03
CA LEU A 289 -0.61 -20.43 -4.60
C LEU A 289 0.45 -19.60 -3.88
N ASN A 290 0.01 -18.71 -3.00
CA ASN A 290 0.84 -17.79 -2.25
C ASN A 290 1.02 -18.27 -0.80
N PHE A 291 2.24 -18.17 -0.29
CA PHE A 291 2.60 -18.61 1.06
C PHE A 291 3.33 -17.49 1.79
N ASP A 292 2.56 -16.75 2.58
CA ASP A 292 2.98 -15.56 3.31
C ASP A 292 2.46 -15.73 4.76
N MET A 293 3.35 -15.58 5.75
CA MET A 293 3.03 -15.82 7.17
C MET A 293 2.33 -17.18 7.45
N VAL A 294 3.02 -18.28 7.15
CA VAL A 294 2.49 -19.66 7.25
C VAL A 294 3.07 -20.50 8.39
N GLY A 295 3.93 -19.91 9.23
CA GLY A 295 4.66 -20.57 10.31
C GLY A 295 4.04 -20.41 11.71
N ARG A 296 3.11 -19.48 11.93
CA ARG A 296 2.55 -19.16 13.27
C ARG A 296 1.16 -19.75 13.52
N LEU A 297 0.90 -20.96 13.02
CA LEU A 297 -0.38 -21.67 13.20
C LEU A 297 -0.81 -21.74 14.69
N ARG A 298 -1.98 -21.16 15.00
CA ARG A 298 -2.60 -21.16 16.35
C ARG A 298 -3.94 -21.88 16.30
N GLU A 299 -4.28 -22.60 17.37
CA GLU A 299 -5.59 -23.25 17.55
C GLU A 299 -6.01 -24.18 16.39
N ASN A 300 -5.03 -24.73 15.63
CA ASN A 300 -5.29 -25.51 14.42
C ASN A 300 -6.08 -24.76 13.33
N ARG A 301 -6.10 -23.41 13.39
CA ARG A 301 -6.85 -22.54 12.48
C ARG A 301 -5.97 -22.10 11.31
N LEU A 302 -6.32 -22.50 10.10
CA LEU A 302 -5.65 -22.10 8.87
C LEU A 302 -6.59 -21.22 8.04
N THR A 303 -6.13 -20.04 7.66
CA THR A 303 -6.89 -19.14 6.78
C THR A 303 -6.48 -19.37 5.34
N LEU A 304 -7.47 -19.56 4.46
CA LEU A 304 -7.30 -19.63 3.02
C LEU A 304 -8.08 -18.49 2.38
N GLN A 305 -7.37 -17.63 1.66
CA GLN A 305 -7.91 -16.38 1.13
C GLN A 305 -7.88 -16.37 -0.40
N GLY A 306 -8.77 -15.58 -1.01
CA GLY A 306 -8.91 -15.48 -2.46
C GLY A 306 -9.62 -16.67 -3.11
N ILE A 307 -10.35 -17.47 -2.34
CA ILE A 307 -11.04 -18.66 -2.85
C ILE A 307 -12.14 -18.31 -3.86
N GLY A 308 -12.64 -17.08 -3.87
CA GLY A 308 -13.62 -16.62 -4.85
C GLY A 308 -13.04 -16.49 -6.25
N SER A 309 -11.70 -16.48 -6.40
CA SER A 309 -11.03 -16.38 -7.70
C SER A 309 -11.27 -17.58 -8.65
N SER A 310 -11.89 -18.65 -8.14
CA SER A 310 -12.39 -19.78 -8.92
C SER A 310 -13.48 -20.50 -8.13
N GLY A 311 -14.61 -20.80 -8.79
CA GLY A 311 -15.72 -21.54 -8.16
C GLY A 311 -15.35 -22.95 -7.68
N ASN A 312 -14.20 -23.48 -8.11
CA ASN A 312 -13.76 -24.83 -7.78
C ASN A 312 -12.79 -24.89 -6.59
N TRP A 313 -12.28 -23.75 -6.08
CA TRP A 313 -11.33 -23.75 -4.95
C TRP A 313 -11.87 -24.48 -3.73
N LYS A 314 -13.10 -24.16 -3.31
CA LYS A 314 -13.73 -24.76 -2.13
C LYS A 314 -13.74 -26.29 -2.19
N SER A 315 -14.13 -26.85 -3.33
CA SER A 315 -14.18 -28.31 -3.52
C SER A 315 -12.80 -28.98 -3.39
N LEU A 316 -11.76 -28.33 -3.92
CA LEU A 316 -10.39 -28.82 -3.81
C LEU A 316 -9.88 -28.73 -2.37
N ILE A 317 -10.11 -27.58 -1.73
CA ILE A 317 -9.72 -27.32 -0.35
C ILE A 317 -10.34 -28.33 0.59
N GLU A 318 -11.66 -28.53 0.52
CA GLU A 318 -12.39 -29.48 1.36
C GLU A 318 -11.84 -30.89 1.16
N ARG A 319 -11.65 -31.32 -0.09
CA ARG A 319 -11.10 -32.65 -0.42
C ARG A 319 -9.72 -32.87 0.19
N GLN A 320 -8.80 -31.92 0.04
CA GLN A 320 -7.44 -32.07 0.54
C GLN A 320 -7.36 -31.91 2.07
N ASN A 321 -8.27 -31.13 2.66
CA ASN A 321 -8.32 -30.93 4.10
C ASN A 321 -8.88 -32.12 4.89
N ILE A 322 -9.56 -33.08 4.27
CA ILE A 322 -10.04 -34.31 4.94
C ILE A 322 -8.90 -35.01 5.70
N LEU A 323 -7.73 -35.13 5.07
CA LEU A 323 -6.55 -35.75 5.69
C LEU A 323 -5.74 -34.76 6.53
N ALA A 324 -5.73 -33.48 6.17
CA ALA A 324 -4.93 -32.46 6.85
C ALA A 324 -5.54 -32.03 8.20
N GLY A 325 -6.88 -32.02 8.29
CA GLY A 325 -7.63 -31.79 9.53
C GLY A 325 -7.49 -30.39 10.11
N PHE A 326 -7.34 -29.35 9.29
CA PHE A 326 -7.34 -27.96 9.76
C PHE A 326 -8.76 -27.45 10.02
N GLN A 327 -8.89 -26.56 11.01
CA GLN A 327 -10.05 -25.69 11.14
C GLN A 327 -9.88 -24.56 10.13
N LEU A 328 -10.59 -24.64 9.00
CA LEU A 328 -10.41 -23.69 7.91
C LEU A 328 -11.22 -22.41 8.14
N VAL A 329 -10.57 -21.27 7.96
CA VAL A 329 -11.23 -19.98 7.73
C VAL A 329 -11.12 -19.67 6.24
N LEU A 330 -12.26 -19.64 5.57
CA LEU A 330 -12.35 -19.47 4.12
C LEU A 330 -12.77 -18.04 3.80
N GLN A 331 -11.94 -17.30 3.05
CA GLN A 331 -12.21 -15.93 2.64
C GLN A 331 -12.30 -15.83 1.12
N GLU A 332 -13.43 -15.31 0.64
CA GLU A 332 -13.76 -15.19 -0.78
C GLU A 332 -12.93 -14.13 -1.50
N ASP A 333 -12.63 -13.00 -0.84
CA ASP A 333 -11.98 -11.83 -1.46
C ASP A 333 -10.56 -12.16 -1.99
N PRO A 334 -10.31 -12.07 -3.31
CA PRO A 334 -9.00 -12.31 -3.91
C PRO A 334 -8.10 -11.07 -3.99
N TYR A 335 -8.58 -9.89 -3.58
CA TYR A 335 -7.82 -8.65 -3.61
C TYR A 335 -7.05 -8.45 -2.29
N LEU A 336 -5.99 -9.25 -2.12
CA LEU A 336 -5.21 -9.33 -0.89
C LEU A 336 -3.97 -8.45 -0.97
N PRO A 337 -3.52 -7.82 0.13
CA PRO A 337 -2.31 -7.01 0.16
C PRO A 337 -1.05 -7.87 0.23
N THR A 338 -0.88 -8.79 -0.73
CA THR A 338 0.27 -9.71 -0.88
C THR A 338 0.46 -9.98 -2.37
N ASP A 339 1.44 -10.78 -2.76
CA ASP A 339 1.84 -11.01 -4.16
C ASP A 339 0.72 -11.56 -5.07
N THR A 340 -0.37 -12.11 -4.51
CA THR A 340 -1.55 -12.49 -5.29
C THR A 340 -2.15 -11.33 -6.08
N THR A 341 -1.99 -10.09 -5.61
CA THR A 341 -2.45 -8.87 -6.29
C THR A 341 -1.79 -8.65 -7.64
N ALA A 342 -0.58 -9.18 -7.88
CA ALA A 342 0.07 -9.08 -9.19
C ALA A 342 -0.60 -9.99 -10.26
N PHE A 343 -1.27 -11.07 -9.83
CA PHE A 343 -1.72 -12.16 -10.72
C PHE A 343 -3.22 -12.22 -10.91
N TYR A 344 -4.01 -12.02 -9.86
CA TYR A 344 -5.47 -12.10 -9.96
C TYR A 344 -6.08 -11.11 -11.00
N PRO A 345 -5.63 -9.84 -11.10
CA PRO A 345 -6.10 -8.92 -12.14
C PRO A 345 -5.77 -9.37 -13.56
N LYS A 346 -4.84 -10.32 -13.71
CA LYS A 346 -4.38 -10.89 -14.99
C LYS A 346 -5.05 -12.23 -15.30
N ASN A 347 -6.22 -12.47 -14.71
CA ASN A 347 -7.08 -13.64 -14.93
C ASN A 347 -6.48 -14.98 -14.45
N ILE A 348 -5.59 -14.94 -13.46
CA ILE A 348 -5.04 -16.15 -12.83
C ILE A 348 -5.81 -16.41 -11.52
N PRO A 349 -6.42 -17.58 -11.33
CA PRO A 349 -6.95 -17.99 -10.02
C PRO A 349 -5.86 -17.98 -8.95
N VAL A 350 -6.14 -17.39 -7.79
CA VAL A 350 -5.19 -17.23 -6.69
C VAL A 350 -5.70 -17.92 -5.43
N LEU A 351 -4.78 -18.41 -4.60
CA LEU A 351 -5.08 -18.90 -3.26
C LEU A 351 -3.93 -18.51 -2.32
N SER A 352 -4.22 -17.73 -1.28
CA SER A 352 -3.23 -17.39 -0.26
C SER A 352 -3.44 -18.23 1.01
N PHE A 353 -2.35 -18.74 1.56
CA PHE A 353 -2.31 -19.42 2.85
C PHE A 353 -1.84 -18.43 3.90
N PHE A 354 -2.53 -18.37 5.05
CA PHE A 354 -2.22 -17.41 6.10
C PHE A 354 -2.54 -17.97 7.49
N THR A 355 -1.64 -17.78 8.46
CA THR A 355 -1.83 -18.25 9.84
C THR A 355 -2.30 -17.18 10.83
N GLY A 356 -2.44 -15.94 10.37
CA GLY A 356 -2.87 -14.81 11.19
C GLY A 356 -1.71 -13.94 11.65
N SER A 357 -1.98 -12.66 11.90
CA SER A 357 -0.99 -11.73 12.44
C SER A 357 -0.61 -12.08 13.89
N HIS A 358 0.57 -11.62 14.32
CA HIS A 358 1.08 -11.80 15.68
C HIS A 358 1.87 -10.57 16.16
N GLU A 359 2.24 -10.56 17.44
CA GLU A 359 2.83 -9.39 18.11
C GLU A 359 4.27 -9.06 17.68
N GLU A 360 4.96 -10.04 17.09
CA GLU A 360 6.32 -9.92 16.57
C GLU A 360 6.37 -9.62 15.06
N TYR A 361 5.21 -9.50 14.40
CA TYR A 361 5.14 -9.14 12.98
C TYR A 361 5.85 -7.80 12.74
N HIS A 362 6.71 -7.74 11.71
CA HIS A 362 7.55 -6.59 11.40
C HIS A 362 8.40 -6.11 12.59
N ARG A 363 8.87 -7.03 13.43
CA ARG A 363 9.77 -6.72 14.55
C ARG A 363 10.98 -7.65 14.58
N PRO A 364 12.07 -7.27 15.27
CA PRO A 364 13.26 -8.11 15.40
C PRO A 364 13.00 -9.48 16.01
N GLY A 365 11.97 -9.60 16.85
CA GLY A 365 11.59 -10.86 17.50
C GLY A 365 10.82 -11.85 16.62
N ASP A 366 10.60 -11.58 15.33
CA ASP A 366 10.10 -12.59 14.38
C ASP A 366 11.21 -13.59 14.05
N ASP A 367 11.49 -14.46 15.02
CA ASP A 367 12.60 -15.39 15.03
C ASP A 367 12.15 -16.86 14.89
N PRO A 368 13.02 -17.77 14.42
CA PRO A 368 12.70 -19.19 14.22
C PRO A 368 12.13 -19.90 15.46
N GLU A 369 12.52 -19.48 16.65
CA GLU A 369 12.04 -19.99 17.94
C GLU A 369 10.54 -19.74 18.15
N THR A 370 9.98 -18.73 17.48
CA THR A 370 8.57 -18.39 17.57
C THR A 370 7.71 -19.28 16.65
N LEU A 371 8.30 -20.00 15.70
CA LEU A 371 7.55 -20.77 14.71
C LEU A 371 6.91 -22.04 15.28
N ASN A 372 5.69 -22.33 14.83
CA ASN A 372 5.05 -23.62 15.03
C ASN A 372 5.49 -24.61 13.95
N TRP A 373 6.67 -25.21 14.13
CA TRP A 373 7.25 -26.17 13.17
C TRP A 373 6.32 -27.35 12.81
N LYS A 374 5.54 -27.85 13.78
CA LYS A 374 4.58 -28.94 13.54
C LYS A 374 3.41 -28.46 12.66
N GLY A 375 2.94 -27.24 12.90
CA GLY A 375 1.93 -26.57 12.08
C GLY A 375 2.43 -26.32 10.68
N LEU A 376 3.60 -25.68 10.54
CA LEU A 376 4.24 -25.39 9.26
C LEU A 376 4.40 -26.66 8.42
N LYS A 377 4.95 -27.75 8.99
CA LYS A 377 5.06 -29.04 8.29
C LYS A 377 3.72 -29.56 7.77
N ARG A 378 2.63 -29.43 8.55
CA ARG A 378 1.29 -29.86 8.11
C ARG A 378 0.77 -28.99 6.98
N ILE A 379 1.02 -27.68 7.03
CA ILE A 379 0.64 -26.73 5.96
C ILE A 379 1.43 -27.06 4.69
N THR A 380 2.74 -27.29 4.79
CA THR A 380 3.58 -27.77 3.68
C THR A 380 3.05 -29.06 3.06
N GLN A 381 2.61 -30.02 3.88
CA GLN A 381 2.03 -31.27 3.37
C GLN A 381 0.70 -31.03 2.64
N LEU A 382 -0.16 -30.14 3.15
CA LEU A 382 -1.40 -29.76 2.46
C LEU A 382 -1.10 -29.06 1.12
N ALA A 383 -0.19 -28.08 1.10
CA ALA A 383 0.25 -27.38 -0.10
C ALA A 383 0.87 -28.34 -1.13
N SER A 384 1.71 -29.28 -0.68
CA SER A 384 2.30 -30.34 -1.50
C SER A 384 1.22 -31.24 -2.10
N ASN A 385 0.20 -31.64 -1.33
CA ASN A 385 -0.91 -32.45 -1.81
C ASN A 385 -1.78 -31.71 -2.84
N MET A 386 -2.07 -30.43 -2.60
CA MET A 386 -2.81 -29.57 -3.55
C MET A 386 -2.02 -29.40 -4.85
N THR A 387 -0.74 -29.05 -4.76
CA THR A 387 0.15 -28.94 -5.92
C THR A 387 0.20 -30.26 -6.68
N ARG A 388 0.42 -31.37 -5.98
CA ARG A 388 0.43 -32.72 -6.57
C ARG A 388 -0.87 -32.99 -7.33
N PHE A 389 -2.02 -32.67 -6.74
CA PHE A 389 -3.32 -32.88 -7.36
C PHE A 389 -3.47 -32.07 -8.64
N LEU A 390 -3.21 -30.76 -8.58
CA LEU A 390 -3.34 -29.85 -9.73
C LEU A 390 -2.42 -30.24 -10.89
N THR A 391 -1.21 -30.74 -10.60
CA THR A 391 -0.24 -31.13 -11.63
C THR A 391 -0.38 -32.57 -12.12
N SER A 392 -1.36 -33.34 -11.61
CA SER A 392 -1.61 -34.72 -12.04
C SER A 392 -2.50 -34.77 -13.28
N PRO A 393 -2.46 -35.87 -14.08
CA PRO A 393 -3.49 -36.12 -15.07
C PRO A 393 -4.88 -36.22 -14.41
N ASN A 394 -5.73 -35.22 -14.65
CA ASN A 394 -7.13 -35.20 -14.25
C ASN A 394 -7.87 -34.09 -15.03
N ASP A 395 -9.20 -34.14 -14.99
CA ASP A 395 -10.07 -33.15 -15.64
C ASP A 395 -10.44 -31.98 -14.71
N PHE A 396 -9.76 -31.83 -13.56
CA PHE A 396 -10.05 -30.74 -12.63
C PHE A 396 -9.48 -29.44 -13.17
N VAL A 397 -10.36 -28.44 -13.29
CA VAL A 397 -10.01 -27.10 -13.77
C VAL A 397 -10.28 -26.07 -12.68
N LEU A 398 -9.46 -25.03 -12.65
CA LEU A 398 -9.70 -23.82 -11.86
C LEU A 398 -10.10 -22.71 -12.84
N PRO A 399 -11.38 -22.62 -13.23
CA PRO A 399 -11.80 -21.51 -14.08
C PRO A 399 -11.67 -20.20 -13.30
N TYR A 400 -11.05 -19.20 -13.91
CA TYR A 400 -11.03 -17.86 -13.34
C TYR A 400 -12.46 -17.36 -13.11
N ALA A 401 -12.72 -16.91 -11.90
CA ALA A 401 -13.96 -16.25 -11.52
C ALA A 401 -13.62 -14.82 -11.09
N LYS A 402 -14.24 -13.86 -11.76
CA LYS A 402 -14.14 -12.45 -11.39
C LYS A 402 -15.08 -12.20 -10.22
N VAL A 403 -14.53 -12.01 -9.03
CA VAL A 403 -15.26 -11.72 -7.80
C VAL A 403 -15.77 -10.27 -7.83
N GLU A 404 -17.08 -10.14 -7.66
CA GLU A 404 -17.75 -8.87 -7.41
C GLU A 404 -17.41 -8.37 -6.01
N ALA A 405 -17.31 -7.06 -5.86
CA ALA A 405 -17.00 -6.47 -4.57
C ALA A 405 -18.27 -6.48 -3.70
N GLN A 406 -18.37 -7.40 -2.73
CA GLN A 406 -19.54 -7.52 -1.85
C GLN A 406 -19.57 -6.42 -0.79
N ALA A 407 -20.53 -5.48 -0.88
CA ALA A 407 -20.72 -4.43 0.11
C ALA A 407 -20.85 -5.01 1.53
N SER A 408 -19.80 -4.96 2.37
CA SER A 408 -19.94 -5.33 3.77
C SER A 408 -20.92 -4.39 4.46
N GLN A 409 -21.90 -4.96 5.14
CA GLN A 409 -22.71 -4.24 6.12
C GLN A 409 -21.87 -4.03 7.39
N GLY A 410 -20.83 -3.20 7.29
CA GLY A 410 -20.08 -2.68 8.42
C GLY A 410 -20.73 -1.42 9.00
N SER A 411 -20.53 -1.17 10.29
CA SER A 411 -21.01 0.03 11.00
C SER A 411 -20.67 1.31 10.23
N ARG A 412 -21.64 2.24 10.15
CA ARG A 412 -21.62 3.48 9.35
C ARG A 412 -20.47 4.46 9.67
N ASP A 413 -19.68 4.23 10.71
CA ASP A 413 -18.72 5.23 11.23
C ASP A 413 -17.31 5.21 10.59
N THR A 414 -17.02 4.35 9.61
CA THR A 414 -15.67 4.27 8.99
C THR A 414 -15.62 3.87 7.51
N LEU A 415 -16.68 4.06 6.74
CA LEU A 415 -16.70 3.67 5.32
C LEU A 415 -15.81 4.62 4.48
N ARG A 416 -14.70 4.10 3.94
CA ARG A 416 -13.89 4.80 2.92
C ARG A 416 -14.54 4.69 1.55
N ALA A 417 -14.41 5.73 0.74
CA ALA A 417 -14.86 5.66 -0.65
C ALA A 417 -14.02 4.66 -1.44
N TYR A 418 -14.68 3.99 -2.37
CA TYR A 418 -14.14 2.89 -3.13
C TYR A 418 -14.58 3.00 -4.58
N LEU A 419 -13.61 2.90 -5.50
CA LEU A 419 -13.84 2.95 -6.94
C LEU A 419 -13.66 1.61 -7.65
N GLY A 420 -13.01 0.63 -7.01
CA GLY A 420 -12.69 -0.66 -7.64
C GLY A 420 -11.58 -0.60 -8.69
N THR A 421 -10.72 0.40 -8.61
CA THR A 421 -9.45 0.46 -9.34
C THR A 421 -8.42 -0.46 -8.69
N ILE A 422 -7.53 -1.05 -9.48
CA ILE A 422 -6.41 -1.85 -8.99
C ILE A 422 -5.12 -1.11 -9.39
N PRO A 423 -4.52 -0.33 -8.47
CA PRO A 423 -3.34 0.47 -8.78
C PRO A 423 -2.10 -0.39 -9.03
N ASN A 424 -1.22 0.10 -9.91
CA ASN A 424 0.15 -0.32 -10.01
C ASN A 424 1.02 0.54 -9.10
N TYR A 425 1.61 -0.07 -8.07
CA TYR A 425 2.42 0.63 -7.06
C TYR A 425 3.88 0.85 -7.51
N THR A 426 4.30 0.25 -8.63
CA THR A 426 5.72 0.21 -9.04
C THR A 426 6.07 1.20 -10.14
N SER A 427 5.12 1.98 -10.64
CA SER A 427 5.33 2.84 -11.81
C SER A 427 5.86 4.22 -11.46
N GLU A 428 6.81 4.72 -12.26
CA GLU A 428 7.40 6.06 -12.13
C GLU A 428 6.68 7.14 -12.97
N VAL A 429 5.55 6.82 -13.58
CA VAL A 429 4.81 7.80 -14.39
C VAL A 429 4.04 8.78 -13.50
N GLU A 430 3.90 10.02 -13.95
CA GLU A 430 3.02 10.99 -13.28
C GLU A 430 1.57 10.50 -13.34
N GLY A 431 1.00 10.21 -12.17
CA GLY A 431 -0.33 9.61 -12.00
C GLY A 431 -0.28 8.22 -11.38
N VAL A 432 -1.40 7.50 -11.44
CA VAL A 432 -1.54 6.14 -10.88
C VAL A 432 -1.99 5.18 -11.98
N PRO A 433 -1.07 4.38 -12.55
CA PRO A 433 -1.43 3.37 -13.55
C PRO A 433 -2.28 2.28 -12.93
N LEU A 434 -3.17 1.72 -13.72
CA LEU A 434 -4.06 0.65 -13.28
C LEU A 434 -3.63 -0.67 -13.89
N THR A 435 -3.36 -1.67 -13.04
CA THR A 435 -3.15 -3.05 -13.49
C THR A 435 -4.47 -3.72 -13.88
N GLY A 436 -5.58 -3.25 -13.32
CA GLY A 436 -6.91 -3.74 -13.67
C GLY A 436 -8.06 -2.99 -12.98
N ILE A 437 -9.28 -3.44 -13.27
CA ILE A 437 -10.53 -2.85 -12.77
C ILE A 437 -11.46 -3.96 -12.27
N ARG A 438 -11.99 -3.80 -11.05
CA ARG A 438 -12.99 -4.70 -10.46
C ARG A 438 -14.31 -4.59 -11.23
N LYS A 439 -14.95 -5.70 -11.59
CA LYS A 439 -16.22 -5.67 -12.33
C LYS A 439 -17.33 -5.05 -11.47
N ASP A 440 -18.29 -4.39 -12.12
CA ASP A 440 -19.48 -3.79 -11.51
C ASP A 440 -19.17 -2.72 -10.45
N SER A 441 -17.89 -2.36 -10.34
CA SER A 441 -17.39 -1.25 -9.52
C SER A 441 -17.71 0.09 -10.17
N PRO A 442 -17.60 1.19 -9.42
CA PRO A 442 -17.68 2.54 -9.99
C PRO A 442 -16.74 2.75 -11.18
N ALA A 443 -15.51 2.25 -11.12
CA ALA A 443 -14.53 2.39 -12.19
C ALA A 443 -14.94 1.61 -13.45
N ASP A 444 -15.47 0.40 -13.29
CA ASP A 444 -15.97 -0.42 -14.42
C ASP A 444 -17.17 0.25 -15.09
N LYS A 445 -18.13 0.73 -14.29
CA LYS A 445 -19.32 1.45 -14.76
C LYS A 445 -18.98 2.78 -15.44
N ALA A 446 -17.93 3.45 -14.97
CA ALA A 446 -17.39 4.66 -15.59
C ALA A 446 -16.58 4.36 -16.88
N GLY A 447 -16.30 3.09 -17.19
CA GLY A 447 -15.57 2.68 -18.38
C GLY A 447 -14.06 2.81 -18.28
N LEU A 448 -13.50 2.78 -17.06
CA LEU A 448 -12.05 2.69 -16.86
C LEU A 448 -11.54 1.32 -17.31
N GLN A 449 -10.28 1.27 -17.72
CA GLN A 449 -9.64 0.08 -18.29
C GLN A 449 -8.29 -0.18 -17.61
N ALA A 450 -7.82 -1.42 -17.71
CA ALA A 450 -6.42 -1.71 -17.40
C ALA A 450 -5.50 -0.86 -18.29
N LYS A 451 -4.37 -0.41 -17.75
CA LYS A 451 -3.40 0.52 -18.35
C LYS A 451 -3.83 1.99 -18.44
N ASP A 452 -5.04 2.34 -17.99
CA ASP A 452 -5.36 3.75 -17.73
C ASP A 452 -4.43 4.27 -16.61
N VAL A 453 -4.02 5.54 -16.71
CA VAL A 453 -3.26 6.23 -15.67
C VAL A 453 -4.14 7.31 -15.05
N ILE A 454 -4.53 7.15 -13.79
CA ILE A 454 -5.34 8.15 -13.08
C ILE A 454 -4.48 9.38 -12.82
N VAL A 455 -4.94 10.53 -13.30
CA VAL A 455 -4.28 11.84 -13.14
C VAL A 455 -5.14 12.85 -12.37
N GLY A 456 -6.37 12.47 -12.00
CA GLY A 456 -7.21 13.26 -11.11
C GLY A 456 -8.49 12.56 -10.68
N LEU A 457 -9.01 12.95 -9.52
CA LEU A 457 -10.29 12.49 -9.00
C LEU A 457 -10.98 13.66 -8.26
N GLY A 458 -12.21 13.98 -8.67
CA GLY A 458 -12.89 15.22 -8.28
C GLY A 458 -12.04 16.45 -8.60
N ASP A 459 -11.92 17.33 -7.61
CA ASP A 459 -11.09 18.53 -7.69
C ASP A 459 -9.60 18.26 -7.47
N GLN A 460 -9.24 17.02 -7.10
CA GLN A 460 -7.86 16.68 -6.76
C GLN A 460 -7.06 16.21 -7.96
N SER A 461 -5.80 16.64 -7.98
CA SER A 461 -4.77 16.20 -8.93
C SER A 461 -4.06 14.96 -8.38
N VAL A 462 -3.94 13.93 -9.20
CA VAL A 462 -3.30 12.67 -8.79
C VAL A 462 -1.96 12.55 -9.50
N LYS A 463 -0.85 12.69 -8.75
CA LYS A 463 0.50 12.49 -9.30
C LYS A 463 1.15 11.18 -8.87
N ASN A 464 0.66 10.59 -7.79
CA ASN A 464 1.17 9.35 -7.21
C ASN A 464 0.05 8.63 -6.44
N ILE A 465 0.36 7.44 -5.92
CA ILE A 465 -0.62 6.57 -5.26
C ILE A 465 -1.22 7.16 -3.97
N TYR A 466 -0.45 7.96 -3.25
CA TYR A 466 -0.94 8.61 -2.03
C TYR A 466 -1.94 9.71 -2.38
N ASP A 467 -1.64 10.53 -3.40
CA ASP A 467 -2.59 11.53 -3.90
C ASP A 467 -3.92 10.86 -4.27
N TYR A 468 -3.88 9.69 -4.91
CA TYR A 468 -5.09 8.94 -5.23
C TYR A 468 -5.83 8.45 -3.97
N THR A 469 -5.11 7.92 -2.98
CA THR A 469 -5.69 7.48 -1.72
C THR A 469 -6.39 8.64 -0.99
N TYR A 470 -5.76 9.80 -0.99
CA TYR A 470 -6.31 11.02 -0.39
C TYR A 470 -7.49 11.58 -1.17
N ALA A 471 -7.47 11.47 -2.50
CA ALA A 471 -8.59 11.83 -3.34
C ALA A 471 -9.79 10.92 -3.12
N LEU A 472 -9.57 9.63 -2.85
CA LEU A 472 -10.62 8.70 -2.44
C LEU A 472 -11.23 9.12 -1.09
N ASP A 473 -10.42 9.49 -0.11
CA ASP A 473 -10.94 9.94 1.20
C ASP A 473 -11.72 11.27 1.11
N ALA A 474 -11.49 12.07 0.07
CA ALA A 474 -12.12 13.37 -0.12
C ALA A 474 -13.45 13.33 -0.91
N VAL A 475 -13.75 12.23 -1.61
CA VAL A 475 -14.99 12.12 -2.39
C VAL A 475 -16.14 11.56 -1.55
N THR A 476 -17.34 12.10 -1.74
CA THR A 476 -18.55 11.62 -1.06
C THR A 476 -19.05 10.32 -1.68
N ILE A 477 -19.34 9.33 -0.84
CA ILE A 477 -19.96 8.08 -1.28
C ILE A 477 -21.37 8.36 -1.81
N GLY A 478 -21.69 7.84 -2.99
CA GLY A 478 -22.99 7.96 -3.63
C GLY A 478 -23.19 9.25 -4.44
N GLU A 479 -22.30 10.23 -4.33
CA GLU A 479 -22.37 11.46 -5.12
C GLU A 479 -21.51 11.34 -6.39
N PRO A 480 -22.05 11.65 -7.58
CA PRO A 480 -21.26 11.67 -8.81
C PRO A 480 -20.12 12.69 -8.75
N THR A 481 -18.94 12.28 -9.20
CA THR A 481 -17.75 13.11 -9.38
C THR A 481 -17.09 12.80 -10.74
N GLN A 482 -15.92 13.38 -11.00
CA GLN A 482 -15.17 13.17 -12.23
C GLN A 482 -13.85 12.46 -11.93
N ILE A 483 -13.48 11.46 -12.73
CA ILE A 483 -12.15 10.87 -12.73
C ILE A 483 -11.46 11.18 -14.05
N ARG A 484 -10.24 11.70 -13.96
CA ARG A 484 -9.40 12.04 -15.12
C ARG A 484 -8.34 10.96 -15.29
N VAL A 485 -8.25 10.39 -16.48
CA VAL A 485 -7.29 9.33 -16.81
C VAL A 485 -6.56 9.63 -18.11
N ILE A 486 -5.30 9.19 -18.21
CA ILE A 486 -4.59 9.11 -19.49
C ILE A 486 -4.77 7.68 -20.02
N ARG A 487 -5.30 7.57 -21.24
CA ARG A 487 -5.44 6.31 -21.98
C ARG A 487 -4.63 6.38 -23.27
N GLY A 488 -3.50 5.68 -23.31
CA GLY A 488 -2.54 5.81 -24.40
C GLY A 488 -1.93 7.22 -24.43
N THR A 489 -2.39 8.07 -25.35
CA THR A 489 -1.95 9.47 -25.46
C THR A 489 -3.06 10.49 -25.18
N GLU A 490 -4.30 10.03 -24.97
CA GLU A 490 -5.45 10.89 -24.76
C GLU A 490 -5.75 11.07 -23.26
N THR A 491 -6.14 12.27 -22.87
CA THR A 491 -6.68 12.55 -21.53
C THR A 491 -8.20 12.50 -21.59
N LEU A 492 -8.81 11.61 -20.80
CA LEU A 492 -10.25 11.42 -20.69
C LEU A 492 -10.73 11.92 -19.33
N SER A 493 -11.90 12.55 -19.28
CA SER A 493 -12.63 12.83 -18.04
C SER A 493 -13.93 12.03 -18.05
N LEU A 494 -14.08 11.13 -17.07
CA LEU A 494 -15.19 10.19 -17.00
C LEU A 494 -16.02 10.48 -15.73
N PRO A 495 -17.35 10.53 -15.82
CA PRO A 495 -18.19 10.61 -14.63
C PRO A 495 -18.09 9.29 -13.85
N ILE A 496 -17.94 9.38 -12.53
CA ILE A 496 -17.83 8.23 -11.64
C ILE A 496 -18.58 8.50 -10.33
N THR A 497 -19.26 7.50 -9.80
CA THR A 497 -19.99 7.61 -8.52
C THR A 497 -19.33 6.69 -7.50
N PRO A 498 -18.58 7.21 -6.51
CA PRO A 498 -17.91 6.39 -5.51
C PRO A 498 -18.92 5.58 -4.68
N MET A 499 -18.52 4.38 -4.27
CA MET A 499 -19.31 3.53 -3.39
C MET A 499 -18.59 3.34 -2.05
N ALA A 500 -19.31 2.92 -1.03
CA ALA A 500 -18.67 2.50 0.21
C ALA A 500 -17.82 1.27 -0.04
N ARG A 501 -16.62 1.19 0.58
CA ARG A 501 -15.76 0.02 0.45
C ARG A 501 -16.55 -1.23 0.85
N PRO A 502 -16.68 -2.20 -0.06
CA PRO A 502 -17.26 -3.48 0.25
C PRO A 502 -16.42 -4.23 1.27
#